data_AF-A0A293N8I2-F1
#
_entry.id   AF-A0A293N8I2-F1
#
_cell.length_a   1.000
_cell.length_b   1.000
_cell.length_c   1.000
_cell.angle_alpha   90.00
_cell.angle_beta   90.00
_cell.angle_gamma   90.00
#
_symmetry.space_group_name_H-M   'P 1'
#
loop_
_entity.id
_entity.type
_entity.pdbx_description
1 polymer ?
#
loop_
_entity_poly.entity_id
_entity_poly.type
_entity_poly.pdbx_seq_one_letter_code
_entity_poly.pdbx_strand_id
1 'polypeptide(L)'
;MSLILRTKTVQTKAMLHGIEQEEIAINSYVKKLESLGHNVSVQPVGLIILPDVPFIGCSPDGIVTFQCACCKGVKVLLEVKCPKKLENAFLNFEAKSLK
;
A
#
# COMPACT_ATOMS: atom_id res chain seq x y z
N MET A 1 -22.50 -19.01 -11.29
CA MET A 1 -21.42 -18.26 -10.61
C MET A 1 -20.15 -19.07 -10.34
N SER A 2 -20.22 -20.39 -10.05
CA SER A 2 -19.05 -21.21 -9.69
C SER A 2 -18.06 -21.50 -10.83
N LEU A 3 -18.44 -21.29 -12.10
CA LEU A 3 -17.57 -21.46 -13.27
C LEU A 3 -16.59 -20.30 -13.50
N ILE A 4 -16.82 -19.14 -12.90
CA ILE A 4 -16.01 -17.92 -13.12
C ILE A 4 -15.06 -17.67 -11.94
N LEU A 5 -15.47 -18.02 -10.71
CA LEU A 5 -14.70 -17.73 -9.52
C LEU A 5 -13.79 -18.90 -9.14
N ARG A 6 -12.50 -18.63 -8.98
CA ARG A 6 -11.53 -19.61 -8.48
C ARG A 6 -11.78 -19.86 -7.00
N THR A 7 -12.40 -21.00 -6.68
CA THR A 7 -12.78 -21.36 -5.31
C THR A 7 -11.64 -21.98 -4.49
N LYS A 8 -10.59 -22.49 -5.15
CA LYS A 8 -9.42 -23.07 -4.49
C LYS A 8 -8.24 -22.11 -4.55
N THR A 9 -7.94 -21.47 -3.43
CA THR A 9 -6.79 -20.55 -3.27
C THR A 9 -5.66 -21.23 -2.48
N VAL A 10 -4.44 -20.74 -2.68
CA VAL A 10 -3.27 -21.13 -1.88
C VAL A 10 -2.90 -19.94 -1.01
N GLN A 11 -2.73 -20.15 0.28
CA GLN A 11 -2.23 -19.15 1.22
C GLN A 11 -0.96 -19.68 1.88
N THR A 12 0.15 -18.96 1.70
CA THR A 12 1.43 -19.31 2.33
C THR A 12 1.61 -18.57 3.66
N LYS A 13 2.54 -19.04 4.50
CA LYS A 13 2.92 -18.33 5.73
C LYS A 13 3.44 -16.92 5.47
N ALA A 14 4.10 -16.69 4.33
CA ALA A 14 4.59 -15.37 3.94
C ALA A 14 3.43 -14.43 3.56
N MET A 15 2.39 -14.95 2.88
CA MET A 15 1.19 -14.18 2.55
C MET A 15 0.40 -13.82 3.82
N LEU A 16 0.21 -14.77 4.73
CA LEU A 16 -0.46 -14.52 6.02
C LEU A 16 0.28 -13.45 6.83
N HIS A 17 1.61 -13.52 6.88
CA HIS A 17 2.43 -12.49 7.51
C HIS A 17 2.21 -11.11 6.89
N GLY A 18 2.11 -11.01 5.56
CA GLY A 18 1.76 -9.75 4.89
C GLY A 18 0.44 -9.18 5.39
N ILE A 19 -0.61 -10.00 5.39
CA ILE A 19 -1.96 -9.63 5.85
C ILE A 19 -1.93 -9.13 7.31
N GLU A 20 -1.23 -9.84 8.20
CA GLU A 20 -1.17 -9.49 9.62
C GLU A 20 -0.34 -8.23 9.91
N GLN A 21 0.63 -7.90 9.05
CA GLN A 21 1.57 -6.79 9.29
C GLN A 21 1.19 -5.49 8.56
N GLU A 22 0.33 -5.56 7.55
CA GLU A 22 -0.01 -4.42 6.70
C GLU A 22 -0.53 -3.23 7.51
N GLU A 23 -1.53 -3.44 8.37
CA GLU A 23 -2.10 -2.38 9.21
C GLU A 23 -1.07 -1.76 10.16
N ILE A 24 -0.18 -2.60 10.74
CA ILE A 24 0.89 -2.14 11.63
C ILE A 24 1.88 -1.26 10.87
N ALA A 25 2.22 -1.63 9.63
CA ALA A 25 3.10 -0.85 8.77
C ALA A 25 2.46 0.48 8.35
N ILE A 26 1.17 0.49 7.98
CA ILE A 26 0.41 1.71 7.66
C ILE A 26 0.40 2.66 8.87
N ASN A 27 0.08 2.15 10.06
CA ASN A 27 0.06 2.96 11.29
C ASN A 27 1.46 3.54 11.62
N SER A 28 2.52 2.77 11.37
CA SER A 28 3.89 3.25 11.56
C SER A 28 4.27 4.34 10.55
N TYR A 29 3.83 4.21 9.30
CA TYR A 29 4.00 5.22 8.27
C TYR A 29 3.27 6.53 8.63
N VAL A 30 2.02 6.45 9.09
CA VAL A 30 1.25 7.62 9.54
C VAL A 30 1.96 8.33 10.69
N LYS A 31 2.33 7.60 11.75
CA LYS A 31 3.07 8.16 12.89
C LYS A 31 4.38 8.83 12.46
N LYS A 32 5.09 8.25 11.48
CA LYS A 32 6.30 8.86 10.94
C LYS A 32 6.02 10.20 10.26
N LEU A 33 4.97 10.29 9.44
CA LEU A 33 4.58 11.55 8.80
C LEU A 33 4.11 12.60 9.82
N GLU A 34 3.35 12.19 10.83
CA GLU A 34 2.93 13.06 11.93
C GLU A 34 4.14 13.62 12.69
N SER A 35 5.16 12.80 12.97
CA SER A 35 6.41 13.26 13.60
C SER A 35 7.19 14.26 12.75
N LEU A 36 6.97 14.26 11.43
CA LEU A 36 7.57 15.21 10.49
C LEU A 36 6.70 16.48 10.32
N GLY A 37 5.60 16.61 11.06
CA GLY A 37 4.71 17.77 11.02
C GLY A 37 3.62 17.70 9.95
N HIS A 38 3.42 16.55 9.30
CA HIS A 38 2.34 16.36 8.35
C HIS A 38 1.11 15.77 9.04
N ASN A 39 -0.05 16.36 8.78
CA ASN A 39 -1.34 15.77 9.12
C ASN A 39 -1.84 15.02 7.89
N VAL A 40 -2.06 13.71 8.03
CA VAL A 40 -2.46 12.81 6.94
C VAL A 40 -3.58 11.87 7.38
N SER A 41 -4.40 11.47 6.42
CA SER A 41 -5.37 10.39 6.58
C SER A 41 -5.15 9.34 5.51
N VAL A 42 -5.12 8.06 5.88
CA VAL A 42 -5.04 6.94 4.94
C VAL A 42 -6.44 6.34 4.77
N GLN A 43 -6.92 6.28 3.54
CA GLN A 43 -8.21 5.69 3.20
C GLN A 43 -8.00 4.30 2.58
N PRO A 44 -8.61 3.23 3.11
CA PRO A 44 -8.62 1.93 2.45
C PRO A 44 -9.47 1.99 1.18
N VAL A 45 -9.09 1.22 0.17
CA VAL A 45 -9.71 1.26 -1.16
C VAL A 45 -10.13 -0.14 -1.57
N GLY A 46 -11.28 -0.25 -2.23
CA GLY A 46 -11.70 -1.48 -2.91
C GLY A 46 -11.11 -1.58 -4.33
N LEU A 47 -11.77 -2.36 -5.18
CA LEU A 47 -11.42 -2.42 -6.60
C LEU A 47 -11.85 -1.13 -7.32
N ILE A 48 -10.87 -0.42 -7.89
CA ILE A 48 -11.08 0.71 -8.81
C ILE A 48 -10.93 0.19 -10.24
N ILE A 49 -11.91 0.49 -11.09
CA ILE A 49 -11.86 0.21 -12.53
C ILE A 49 -11.42 1.48 -13.26
N LEU A 50 -10.51 1.34 -14.22
CA LEU A 50 -10.10 2.44 -15.10
C LEU A 50 -11.25 2.73 -16.08
N PRO A 51 -11.91 3.91 -16.05
CA PRO A 51 -13.15 4.13 -16.81
C PRO A 51 -13.00 3.95 -18.32
N ASP A 52 -11.88 4.38 -18.88
CA ASP A 52 -11.60 4.30 -20.32
C ASP A 52 -11.21 2.89 -20.77
N VAL A 53 -10.79 2.04 -19.83
CA VAL A 53 -10.30 0.68 -20.09
C VAL A 53 -10.88 -0.26 -19.03
N PRO A 54 -12.17 -0.62 -19.11
CA PRO A 54 -12.92 -1.21 -18.00
C PRO A 54 -12.49 -2.64 -17.62
N PHE A 55 -11.62 -3.27 -18.42
CA PHE A 55 -10.98 -4.54 -18.10
C PHE A 55 -9.68 -4.39 -17.29
N ILE A 56 -9.25 -3.16 -17.02
CA ILE A 56 -8.12 -2.84 -16.14
C ILE A 56 -8.68 -2.27 -14.83
N GLY A 57 -8.20 -2.81 -13.72
CA GLY A 57 -8.48 -2.28 -12.39
C GLY A 57 -7.36 -2.55 -11.41
N CYS A 58 -7.39 -1.84 -10.28
CA CYS A 58 -6.45 -2.02 -9.19
C CYS A 58 -7.16 -1.92 -7.84
N SER A 59 -6.55 -2.46 -6.79
CA SER A 59 -6.99 -2.29 -5.41
C SER A 59 -5.77 -1.86 -4.60
N PRO A 60 -5.42 -0.56 -4.60
CA PRO A 60 -4.27 -0.07 -3.83
C PRO A 60 -4.45 -0.33 -2.33
N ASP A 61 -3.34 -0.52 -1.61
CA ASP A 61 -3.38 -0.75 -0.16
C ASP A 61 -3.95 0.49 0.58
N GLY A 62 -3.75 1.69 0.03
CA GLY A 62 -4.46 2.88 0.49
C GLY A 62 -4.23 4.13 -0.35
N ILE A 63 -5.04 5.16 -0.10
CA ILE A 63 -4.82 6.53 -0.59
C ILE A 63 -4.53 7.42 0.62
N VAL A 64 -3.36 8.02 0.64
CA VAL A 64 -2.96 8.99 1.67
C VAL A 64 -3.39 10.38 1.20
N THR A 65 -4.15 11.09 2.03
CA THR A 65 -4.54 12.47 1.79
C THR A 65 -3.89 13.38 2.83
N PHE A 66 -3.18 14.40 2.36
CA PHE A 66 -2.56 15.40 3.22
C PHE A 66 -3.53 16.52 3.56
N GLN A 67 -3.63 16.81 4.87
CA GLN A 67 -4.54 17.81 5.44
C GLN A 67 -3.79 18.97 6.10
N CYS A 68 -2.46 18.90 6.22
CA CYS A 68 -1.65 20.00 6.74
C CYS A 68 -1.63 21.22 5.78
N ALA A 69 -1.38 22.41 6.34
CA ALA A 69 -1.37 23.66 5.58
C ALA A 69 -0.35 23.67 4.42
N CYS A 70 0.79 23.00 4.58
CA CYS A 70 1.86 22.98 3.57
C CYS A 70 1.59 22.03 2.38
N CYS A 71 0.73 21.02 2.53
CA CYS A 71 0.50 19.97 1.52
C CYS A 71 -0.99 19.68 1.28
N LYS A 72 -1.87 20.64 1.61
CA LYS A 72 -3.32 20.41 1.63
C LYS A 72 -3.82 19.92 0.27
N GLY A 73 -4.56 18.80 0.29
CA GLY A 73 -5.20 18.24 -0.90
C GLY A 73 -4.29 17.34 -1.75
N VAL A 74 -3.00 17.23 -1.41
CA VAL A 74 -2.11 16.26 -2.04
C VAL A 74 -2.61 14.84 -1.71
N LYS A 75 -2.71 14.01 -2.74
CA LYS A 75 -3.06 12.60 -2.64
C LYS A 75 -1.93 11.75 -3.19
N VAL A 76 -1.54 10.71 -2.46
CA VAL A 76 -0.54 9.74 -2.91
C VAL A 76 -1.04 8.31 -2.71
N LEU A 77 -0.64 7.41 -3.60
CA LEU A 77 -0.91 5.99 -3.45
C LEU A 77 0.03 5.38 -2.41
N LEU A 78 -0.50 4.48 -1.58
CA LEU A 78 0.24 3.69 -0.62
C LEU A 78 0.29 2.24 -1.11
N GLU A 79 1.50 1.69 -1.15
CA GLU A 79 1.78 0.28 -1.42
C GLU A 79 2.69 -0.23 -0.30
N VAL A 80 2.23 -1.24 0.43
CA VAL A 80 2.86 -1.81 1.60
C VAL A 80 3.41 -3.20 1.26
N LYS A 81 4.62 -3.47 1.75
CA LYS A 81 5.25 -4.79 1.65
C LYS A 81 5.89 -5.14 2.97
N CYS A 82 5.51 -6.29 3.52
CA CYS A 82 5.99 -6.81 4.80
C CYS A 82 6.76 -8.13 4.58
N PRO A 83 8.02 -8.08 4.10
CA PRO A 83 8.81 -9.28 3.89
C PRO A 83 9.28 -9.88 5.22
N LYS A 84 9.04 -11.17 5.44
CA LYS A 84 9.51 -11.89 6.65
C LYS A 84 11.04 -12.05 6.71
N LYS A 85 11.70 -12.06 5.55
CA LYS A 85 13.17 -12.08 5.41
C LYS A 85 13.59 -10.92 4.53
N LEU A 86 14.44 -10.06 5.07
CA LEU A 86 14.97 -8.86 4.39
C LEU A 86 16.12 -9.17 3.42
N GLU A 87 16.62 -10.41 3.41
CA GLU A 87 17.82 -10.85 2.68
C GLU A 87 17.84 -10.47 1.19
N ASN A 88 16.71 -10.13 0.56
CA ASN A 88 16.66 -9.64 -0.82
C ASN A 88 15.76 -8.40 -1.01
N ALA A 89 15.19 -7.82 0.05
CA ALA A 89 14.14 -6.81 -0.09
C ALA A 89 14.69 -5.39 -0.37
N PHE A 90 15.88 -5.07 0.13
CA PHE A 90 16.45 -3.71 0.01
C PHE A 90 17.90 -3.65 -0.46
N LEU A 91 18.55 -4.78 -0.77
CA LEU A 91 19.96 -4.83 -1.18
C LEU A 91 20.30 -4.02 -2.44
N ASN A 92 19.30 -3.51 -3.18
CA ASN A 92 19.49 -2.74 -4.41
C ASN A 92 19.07 -1.25 -4.32
N PHE A 93 18.69 -0.73 -3.13
CA PHE A 93 18.25 0.67 -3.01
C PHE A 93 19.39 1.67 -2.72
N GLU A 94 20.60 1.21 -2.40
CA GLU A 94 21.76 2.11 -2.15
C GLU A 94 22.37 2.75 -3.42
N ALA A 95 21.79 2.52 -4.62
CA ALA A 95 22.37 3.01 -5.87
C ALA A 95 21.46 3.92 -6.73
N LYS A 96 20.42 4.53 -6.15
CA LYS A 96 19.70 5.64 -6.83
C LYS A 96 19.57 6.85 -5.92
N SER A 97 20.66 7.61 -5.87
CA SER A 97 20.62 9.04 -5.57
C SER A 97 19.55 9.67 -6.46
N LEU A 98 18.52 10.28 -5.85
CA LEU A 98 17.60 11.17 -6.54
C LEU A 98 18.43 12.28 -7.21
N LYS A 99 18.50 12.24 -8.54
CA LYS A 99 18.93 13.35 -9.38
C LYS A 99 17.72 14.17 -9.77
#